data_AF-A0A3C1Y9A0-F1
#
_entry.id   AF-A0A3C1Y9A0-F1
#
_cell.length_a   1.000
_cell.length_b   1.000
_cell.length_c   1.000
_cell.angle_alpha   90.00
_cell.angle_beta   90.00
_cell.angle_gamma   90.00
#
_symmetry.space_group_name_H-M   'P 1'
#
loop_
_entity.id
_entity.type
_entity.pdbx_description
1 polymer ?
#
loop_
_entity_poly.entity_id
_entity_poly.type
_entity_poly.pdbx_seq_one_letter_code
_entity_poly.pdbx_strand_id
1 'polypeptide(L)'
;MPQKSTAKKTTAARKPAAAKAPRLQEKPVIYQMLPRLFSNDCSDCIPDGDISRNGCGKMNHITATVLDAIRNLGITHIWYTGVIEHGHATDYSAYGITPDNPSILKGKAGSPYAISDYYDIDPDIAEDVPSRIKEFENLIERTHRAGMKVIMDFVPNHVARRYHSDAAPAGIEDLGQGDDVTMFFSPRNNFYYITRQQFEPQFPIDGYTEFPAKASGNDCFNAFPSRYDWYETVKLNYGVDYGNGTCHFDPVPPTWLKMLHILRYWAAKGIDGFRCDMVFMVPVDFWEWAIPQVKASYPDIIFIAEIYDVNSYREFLDRAGFDYLYDKVNLYDTLRAIQCHNVSAAKLTDCWQRIDGIQHRMLNFLENHDEQRFASAQYAGDADKALPSLVVSSTISNAPFMVYFGQELGEPASDAEGFSGNDGRTTIFDYWSVP
;
A
#
# COMPACT_ATOMS: atom_id res chain seq x y z
N MET A 1 -23.14 -76.76 -21.88
CA MET A 1 -22.13 -75.92 -21.21
C MET A 1 -21.26 -75.24 -22.28
N PRO A 2 -21.48 -73.96 -22.61
CA PRO A 2 -20.60 -73.25 -23.54
C PRO A 2 -19.60 -72.37 -22.78
N GLN A 3 -18.33 -72.51 -23.15
CA GLN A 3 -17.17 -71.82 -22.60
C GLN A 3 -17.06 -70.35 -23.06
N LYS A 4 -16.39 -69.58 -22.21
CA LYS A 4 -16.19 -68.12 -22.22
C LYS A 4 -15.45 -67.61 -23.45
N SER A 5 -15.90 -66.47 -23.98
CA SER A 5 -15.14 -65.56 -24.84
C SER A 5 -14.98 -64.22 -24.10
N THR A 6 -13.74 -63.76 -23.96
CA THR A 6 -13.31 -62.56 -23.25
C THR A 6 -13.37 -61.33 -24.15
N ALA A 7 -14.27 -60.39 -23.86
CA ALA A 7 -14.33 -59.09 -24.53
C ALA A 7 -13.34 -58.10 -23.90
N LYS A 8 -12.32 -57.67 -24.66
CA LYS A 8 -11.49 -56.50 -24.34
C LYS A 8 -12.29 -55.22 -24.59
N LYS A 9 -12.53 -54.42 -23.54
CA LYS A 9 -13.02 -53.04 -23.67
C LYS A 9 -11.84 -52.15 -24.07
N THR A 10 -11.92 -51.52 -25.24
CA THR A 10 -11.04 -50.44 -25.69
C THR A 10 -11.45 -49.14 -25.01
N THR A 11 -10.56 -48.57 -24.20
CA THR A 11 -10.70 -47.23 -23.63
C THR A 11 -10.32 -46.18 -24.68
N ALA A 12 -11.27 -45.32 -25.06
CA ALA A 12 -11.02 -44.17 -25.91
C ALA A 12 -10.19 -43.12 -25.16
N ALA A 13 -9.04 -42.76 -25.73
CA ALA A 13 -8.15 -41.73 -25.19
C ALA A 13 -8.80 -40.34 -25.31
N ARG A 14 -8.85 -39.62 -24.19
CA ARG A 14 -9.34 -38.24 -24.09
C ARG A 14 -8.32 -37.30 -24.74
N LYS A 15 -8.75 -36.52 -25.74
CA LYS A 15 -7.89 -35.49 -26.38
C LYS A 15 -7.41 -34.47 -25.33
N PRO A 16 -6.16 -33.98 -25.42
CA PRO A 16 -5.69 -32.89 -24.56
C PRO A 16 -6.50 -31.63 -24.85
N ALA A 17 -6.81 -30.87 -23.80
CA ALA A 17 -7.38 -29.54 -23.95
C ALA A 17 -6.39 -28.65 -24.72
N ALA A 18 -6.89 -27.91 -25.70
CA ALA A 18 -6.08 -26.95 -26.44
C ALA A 18 -5.50 -25.90 -25.46
N ALA A 19 -4.18 -25.69 -25.53
CA ALA A 19 -3.54 -24.60 -24.83
C ALA A 19 -4.20 -23.28 -25.27
N LYS A 20 -4.72 -22.51 -24.30
CA LYS A 20 -5.19 -21.14 -24.55
C LYS A 20 -4.01 -20.35 -25.14
N ALA A 21 -4.25 -19.65 -26.24
CA ALA A 21 -3.29 -18.68 -26.77
C ALA A 21 -2.90 -17.70 -25.64
N PRO A 22 -1.63 -17.26 -25.57
CA PRO A 22 -1.22 -16.31 -24.55
C PRO A 22 -2.09 -15.05 -24.70
N ARG A 23 -2.86 -14.71 -23.64
CA ARG A 23 -3.46 -13.39 -23.56
C ARG A 23 -2.30 -12.39 -23.63
N LEU A 24 -2.32 -11.48 -24.60
CA LEU A 24 -1.49 -10.28 -24.52
C LEU A 24 -1.82 -9.61 -23.20
N GLN A 25 -0.87 -9.64 -22.25
CA GLN A 25 -1.06 -9.04 -20.95
C GLN A 25 -1.15 -7.53 -21.17
N GLU A 26 -2.33 -6.96 -20.91
CA GLU A 26 -2.57 -5.53 -21.05
C GLU A 26 -1.68 -4.78 -20.06
N LYS A 27 -0.88 -3.83 -20.56
CA LYS A 27 0.04 -3.01 -19.75
C LYS A 27 -0.78 -2.21 -18.73
N PRO A 28 -0.52 -2.34 -17.42
CA PRO A 28 -1.20 -1.51 -16.43
C PRO A 28 -0.95 -0.02 -16.64
N VAL A 29 -2.04 0.72 -16.64
CA VAL A 29 -2.07 2.18 -16.48
C VAL A 29 -2.90 2.43 -15.23
N ILE A 30 -2.23 2.87 -14.18
CA ILE A 30 -2.75 2.93 -12.82
C ILE A 30 -3.16 4.36 -12.51
N TYR A 31 -4.34 4.55 -11.93
CA TYR A 31 -4.74 5.81 -11.32
C TYR A 31 -4.72 5.63 -9.81
N GLN A 32 -3.74 6.24 -9.14
CA GLN A 32 -3.67 6.26 -7.68
C GLN A 32 -4.57 7.35 -7.14
N MET A 33 -5.47 7.01 -6.22
CA MET A 33 -6.34 7.96 -5.54
C MET A 33 -6.42 7.70 -4.04
N LEU A 34 -6.64 8.78 -3.28
CA LEU A 34 -6.90 8.74 -1.84
C LEU A 34 -8.37 9.11 -1.60
N PRO A 35 -9.29 8.14 -1.37
CA PRO A 35 -10.74 8.37 -1.38
C PRO A 35 -11.21 9.51 -0.47
N ARG A 36 -10.61 9.62 0.72
CA ARG A 36 -10.92 10.65 1.71
C ARG A 36 -10.67 12.09 1.23
N LEU A 37 -9.77 12.29 0.27
CA LEU A 37 -9.51 13.60 -0.31
C LEU A 37 -10.19 13.78 -1.66
N PHE A 38 -10.13 12.73 -2.50
CA PHE A 38 -10.58 12.77 -3.89
C PHE A 38 -12.07 13.11 -4.05
N SER A 39 -12.91 12.66 -3.11
CA SER A 39 -14.36 12.84 -3.18
C SER A 39 -14.93 13.71 -2.06
N ASN A 40 -14.05 14.46 -1.39
CA ASN A 40 -14.44 15.50 -0.47
C ASN A 40 -14.76 16.76 -1.27
N ASP A 41 -15.88 17.42 -0.99
CA ASP A 41 -16.34 18.62 -1.70
C ASP A 41 -16.27 19.88 -0.82
N CYS A 42 -15.56 19.80 0.32
CA CYS A 42 -15.37 20.93 1.21
C CYS A 42 -14.51 22.03 0.56
N SER A 43 -15.15 23.12 0.16
CA SER A 43 -14.50 24.25 -0.51
C SER A 43 -13.67 25.17 0.42
N ASP A 44 -13.92 25.11 1.73
CA ASP A 44 -13.34 26.05 2.72
C ASP A 44 -12.66 25.30 3.86
N CYS A 45 -11.80 24.33 3.53
CA CYS A 45 -11.00 23.63 4.51
C CYS A 45 -10.11 24.61 5.32
N ILE A 46 -9.91 24.33 6.61
CA ILE A 46 -9.02 25.11 7.48
C ILE A 46 -7.88 24.23 7.98
N PRO A 47 -6.67 24.78 8.20
CA PRO A 47 -5.57 24.03 8.79
C PRO A 47 -5.98 23.37 10.11
N ASP A 48 -5.55 22.12 10.32
CA ASP A 48 -5.88 21.30 11.50
C ASP A 48 -7.39 21.06 11.69
N GLY A 49 -8.21 21.20 10.64
CA GLY A 49 -9.64 20.87 10.69
C GLY A 49 -9.88 19.39 10.94
N ASP A 50 -10.89 19.07 11.76
CA ASP A 50 -11.37 17.69 11.90
C ASP A 50 -12.38 17.33 10.80
N ILE A 51 -12.84 16.09 10.80
CA ILE A 51 -13.81 15.59 9.81
C ILE A 51 -15.12 16.39 9.78
N SER A 52 -15.53 16.99 10.89
CA SER A 52 -16.75 17.81 10.95
C SER A 52 -16.56 19.17 10.28
N ARG A 53 -15.34 19.69 10.29
CA ARG A 53 -14.99 21.00 9.73
C ARG A 53 -14.54 20.91 8.28
N ASN A 54 -13.64 20.00 7.97
CA ASN A 54 -13.03 19.87 6.64
C ASN A 54 -13.70 18.80 5.78
N GLY A 55 -14.58 17.97 6.34
CA GLY A 55 -15.22 16.88 5.62
C GLY A 55 -14.27 15.71 5.34
N CYS A 56 -14.81 14.71 4.66
CA CYS A 56 -14.08 13.54 4.18
C CYS A 56 -14.83 12.95 2.99
N GLY A 57 -14.09 12.57 1.95
CA GLY A 57 -14.64 11.90 0.78
C GLY A 57 -15.18 10.51 1.11
N LYS A 58 -16.19 10.07 0.35
CA LYS A 58 -16.91 8.82 0.58
C LYS A 58 -16.77 7.86 -0.59
N MET A 59 -16.63 6.58 -0.31
CA MET A 59 -16.53 5.53 -1.35
C MET A 59 -17.72 5.54 -2.31
N ASN A 60 -18.93 5.86 -1.83
CA ASN A 60 -20.14 5.95 -2.64
C ASN A 60 -20.16 7.15 -3.60
N HIS A 61 -19.37 8.20 -3.33
CA HIS A 61 -19.23 9.35 -4.21
C HIS A 61 -18.36 9.04 -5.44
N ILE A 62 -17.60 7.93 -5.41
CA ILE A 62 -16.90 7.38 -6.58
C ILE A 62 -17.93 6.64 -7.45
N THR A 63 -18.74 7.44 -8.14
CA THR A 63 -19.88 6.99 -8.95
C THR A 63 -19.42 6.38 -10.28
N ALA A 64 -20.35 5.76 -11.01
CA ALA A 64 -20.09 5.29 -12.38
C ALA A 64 -19.60 6.43 -13.30
N THR A 65 -20.13 7.64 -13.15
CA THR A 65 -19.70 8.80 -13.94
C THR A 65 -18.25 9.19 -13.67
N VAL A 66 -17.83 9.17 -12.40
CA VAL A 66 -16.43 9.40 -12.01
C VAL A 66 -15.53 8.32 -12.60
N LEU A 67 -15.91 7.05 -12.48
CA LEU A 67 -15.15 5.92 -13.01
C LEU A 67 -15.06 5.96 -14.54
N ASP A 68 -16.12 6.36 -15.23
CA ASP A 68 -16.10 6.53 -16.69
C ASP A 68 -15.15 7.66 -17.11
N ALA A 69 -15.09 8.76 -16.35
CA ALA A 69 -14.13 9.84 -16.61
C ALA A 69 -12.68 9.37 -16.45
N ILE A 70 -12.38 8.63 -15.38
CA ILE A 70 -11.05 8.04 -15.14
C ILE A 70 -10.70 7.04 -16.26
N ARG A 71 -11.64 6.17 -16.63
CA ARG A 71 -11.46 5.22 -17.73
C ARG A 71 -11.16 5.91 -19.05
N ASN A 72 -11.79 7.06 -19.34
CA ASN A 72 -11.58 7.81 -20.57
C ASN A 72 -10.16 8.39 -20.70
N LEU A 73 -9.40 8.48 -19.60
CA LEU A 73 -7.96 8.79 -19.63
C LEU A 73 -7.10 7.61 -20.12
N GLY A 74 -7.69 6.43 -20.33
CA GLY A 74 -7.00 5.19 -20.69
C GLY A 74 -6.54 4.37 -19.49
N ILE A 75 -7.08 4.66 -18.30
CA ILE A 75 -6.78 3.93 -17.06
C ILE A 75 -7.36 2.52 -17.13
N THR A 76 -6.59 1.56 -16.64
CA THR A 76 -6.96 0.14 -16.59
C THR A 76 -7.08 -0.38 -15.16
N HIS A 77 -6.42 0.27 -14.20
CA HIS A 77 -6.42 -0.08 -12.79
C HIS A 77 -6.59 1.17 -11.93
N ILE A 78 -7.35 1.08 -10.85
CA ILE A 78 -7.41 2.11 -9.82
C ILE A 78 -6.77 1.55 -8.56
N TRP A 79 -5.80 2.28 -8.03
CA TRP A 79 -5.24 2.03 -6.70
C TRP A 79 -5.93 2.95 -5.70
N TYR A 80 -6.73 2.37 -4.81
CA TYR A 80 -7.36 3.09 -3.70
C TYR A 80 -6.44 3.02 -2.48
N THR A 81 -5.67 4.09 -2.27
CA THR A 81 -4.81 4.25 -1.09
C THR A 81 -5.65 4.52 0.15
N GLY A 82 -5.19 4.08 1.32
CA GLY A 82 -5.79 4.46 2.62
C GLY A 82 -7.22 3.99 2.84
N VAL A 83 -7.60 2.83 2.28
CA VAL A 83 -8.93 2.25 2.47
C VAL A 83 -9.03 1.32 3.68
N ILE A 84 -7.92 0.68 4.08
CA ILE A 84 -7.89 -0.18 5.26
C ILE A 84 -7.97 0.70 6.50
N GLU A 85 -8.67 0.23 7.54
CA GLU A 85 -8.76 0.97 8.80
C GLU A 85 -7.37 1.27 9.36
N HIS A 86 -7.15 2.56 9.62
CA HIS A 86 -5.90 3.07 10.16
C HIS A 86 -6.18 4.01 11.33
N GLY A 87 -5.13 4.31 12.10
CA GLY A 87 -5.29 5.12 13.29
C GLY A 87 -5.84 6.51 12.95
N HIS A 88 -6.93 6.88 13.62
CA HIS A 88 -7.66 8.13 13.38
C HIS A 88 -8.13 8.77 14.69
N ALA A 89 -8.35 10.10 14.69
CA ALA A 89 -8.83 10.81 15.88
C ALA A 89 -10.37 10.84 16.00
N THR A 90 -11.10 10.48 14.94
CA THR A 90 -12.57 10.53 14.91
C THR A 90 -13.18 9.43 15.79
N ASP A 91 -14.18 9.79 16.61
CA ASP A 91 -14.80 8.86 17.55
C ASP A 91 -15.95 8.08 16.91
N TYR A 92 -15.72 6.80 16.68
CA TYR A 92 -16.70 5.82 16.19
C TYR A 92 -17.05 4.77 17.25
N SER A 93 -16.86 5.07 18.55
CA SER A 93 -17.04 4.10 19.64
C SER A 93 -18.48 3.55 19.70
N ALA A 94 -19.46 4.28 19.16
CA ALA A 94 -20.83 3.80 19.00
C ALA A 94 -20.94 2.55 18.10
N TYR A 95 -19.94 2.28 17.27
CA TYR A 95 -19.84 1.16 16.34
C TYR A 95 -18.75 0.16 16.72
N GLY A 96 -18.10 0.30 17.89
CA GLY A 96 -17.02 -0.58 18.35
C GLY A 96 -15.61 -0.08 18.03
N ILE A 97 -15.47 0.91 17.16
CA ILE A 97 -14.17 1.43 16.71
C ILE A 97 -13.72 2.56 17.65
N THR A 98 -12.62 2.35 18.37
CA THR A 98 -12.12 3.32 19.35
C THR A 98 -11.15 4.30 18.68
N PRO A 99 -11.27 5.62 18.89
CA PRO A 99 -10.30 6.57 18.37
C PRO A 99 -8.91 6.36 18.98
N ASP A 100 -7.88 6.60 18.18
CA ASP A 100 -6.51 6.63 18.64
C ASP A 100 -6.20 7.88 19.47
N ASN A 101 -5.13 7.80 20.26
CA ASN A 101 -4.72 8.95 21.06
C ASN A 101 -4.12 10.03 20.14
N PRO A 102 -4.68 11.26 20.12
CA PRO A 102 -4.22 12.31 19.21
C PRO A 102 -2.75 12.72 19.36
N SER A 103 -2.14 12.49 20.53
CA SER A 103 -0.72 12.81 20.77
C SER A 103 0.25 11.84 20.10
N ILE A 104 -0.22 10.68 19.66
CA ILE A 104 0.60 9.69 18.93
C ILE A 104 0.22 9.56 17.45
N LEU A 105 -0.79 10.29 16.98
CA LEU A 105 -1.19 10.31 15.57
C LEU A 105 -0.46 11.42 14.81
N LYS A 106 -0.11 11.14 13.55
CA LYS A 106 0.28 12.14 12.56
C LYS A 106 -0.98 12.66 11.88
N GLY A 107 -1.37 13.87 12.26
CA GLY A 107 -2.60 14.52 11.79
C GLY A 107 -3.86 13.88 12.37
N LYS A 108 -5.01 14.51 12.11
CA LYS A 108 -6.30 14.06 12.68
C LYS A 108 -6.94 12.92 11.90
N ALA A 109 -6.76 12.92 10.57
CA ALA A 109 -7.19 11.82 9.71
C ALA A 109 -6.25 10.63 9.82
N GLY A 110 -5.03 10.87 10.29
CA GLY A 110 -4.03 9.83 10.52
C GLY A 110 -3.38 9.31 9.25
N SER A 111 -2.28 8.58 9.45
CA SER A 111 -1.53 7.99 8.36
C SER A 111 -2.22 6.72 7.83
N PRO A 112 -2.49 6.60 6.52
CA PRO A 112 -3.02 5.37 5.92
C PRO A 112 -2.06 4.17 6.03
N TYR A 113 -0.82 4.41 6.50
CA TYR A 113 0.20 3.39 6.74
C TYR A 113 0.30 2.96 8.21
N ALA A 114 -0.46 3.61 9.11
CA ALA A 114 -0.62 3.18 10.49
C ALA A 114 -1.88 2.31 10.62
N ILE A 115 -1.85 1.09 10.07
CA ILE A 115 -3.01 0.18 10.06
C ILE A 115 -3.43 -0.22 11.48
N SER A 116 -4.68 0.04 11.88
CA SER A 116 -5.25 -0.34 13.18
C SER A 116 -5.96 -1.70 13.10
N ASP A 117 -6.68 -1.95 12.00
CA ASP A 117 -7.36 -3.22 11.71
C ASP A 117 -7.20 -3.62 10.24
N TYR A 118 -6.48 -4.72 9.97
CA TYR A 118 -6.32 -5.24 8.61
C TYR A 118 -7.57 -5.87 8.00
N TYR A 119 -8.58 -6.22 8.79
CA TYR A 119 -9.79 -6.91 8.33
C TYR A 119 -10.95 -5.97 8.06
N ASP A 120 -10.74 -4.67 8.29
CA ASP A 120 -11.76 -3.64 8.15
C ASP A 120 -11.38 -2.52 7.17
N ILE A 121 -12.38 -1.69 6.87
CA ILE A 121 -12.29 -0.50 6.04
C ILE A 121 -12.41 0.72 6.93
N ASP A 122 -11.64 1.75 6.61
CA ASP A 122 -11.64 2.98 7.37
C ASP A 122 -13.07 3.59 7.48
N PRO A 123 -13.56 3.89 8.70
CA PRO A 123 -14.91 4.40 8.89
C PRO A 123 -15.12 5.81 8.33
N ASP A 124 -14.06 6.62 8.18
CA ASP A 124 -14.18 7.98 7.66
C ASP A 124 -14.60 8.01 6.20
N ILE A 125 -14.30 6.97 5.41
CA ILE A 125 -14.65 6.91 3.99
C ILE A 125 -15.98 6.20 3.71
N ALA A 126 -16.64 5.70 4.76
CA ALA A 126 -17.98 5.10 4.68
C ALA A 126 -19.07 6.17 4.85
N GLU A 127 -20.16 6.01 4.10
CA GLU A 127 -21.37 6.81 4.30
C GLU A 127 -22.19 6.25 5.46
N ASP A 128 -22.34 4.92 5.53
CA ASP A 128 -22.89 4.16 6.65
C ASP A 128 -21.81 3.30 7.30
N VAL A 129 -21.31 3.71 8.47
CA VAL A 129 -20.18 3.06 9.17
C VAL A 129 -20.42 1.55 9.42
N PRO A 130 -21.60 1.09 9.90
CA PRO A 130 -21.90 -0.34 9.99
C PRO A 130 -21.82 -1.12 8.67
N SER A 131 -21.95 -0.45 7.52
CA SER A 131 -21.92 -1.06 6.19
C SER A 131 -20.61 -0.84 5.43
N ARG A 132 -19.57 -0.27 6.06
CA ARG A 132 -18.28 0.10 5.43
C ARG A 132 -17.64 -0.98 4.57
N ILE A 133 -17.56 -2.23 5.07
CA ILE A 133 -17.08 -3.37 4.28
C ILE A 133 -17.92 -3.59 3.03
N LYS A 134 -19.24 -3.51 3.16
CA LYS A 134 -20.16 -3.71 2.04
C LYS A 134 -20.07 -2.57 1.03
N GLU A 135 -19.88 -1.34 1.48
CA GLU A 135 -19.65 -0.19 0.62
C GLU A 135 -18.36 -0.34 -0.20
N PHE A 136 -17.29 -0.86 0.41
CA PHE A 136 -16.05 -1.14 -0.30
C PHE A 136 -16.21 -2.27 -1.33
N GLU A 137 -16.91 -3.35 -0.99
CA GLU A 137 -17.26 -4.41 -1.97
C GLU A 137 -18.07 -3.83 -3.14
N ASN A 138 -19.02 -2.92 -2.86
CA ASN A 138 -19.78 -2.25 -3.90
C ASN A 138 -18.89 -1.33 -4.76
N LEU A 139 -17.89 -0.66 -4.18
CA LEU A 139 -16.89 0.12 -4.92
C LEU A 139 -16.08 -0.78 -5.86
N ILE A 140 -15.60 -1.93 -5.38
CA ILE A 140 -14.89 -2.91 -6.22
C ILE A 140 -15.76 -3.31 -7.41
N GLU A 141 -17.01 -3.72 -7.15
CA GLU A 141 -17.92 -4.11 -8.23
C GLU A 141 -18.21 -2.96 -9.21
N ARG A 142 -18.35 -1.72 -8.73
CA ARG A 142 -18.52 -0.54 -9.59
C ARG A 142 -17.31 -0.35 -10.51
N THR A 143 -16.10 -0.48 -9.98
CA THR A 143 -14.85 -0.35 -10.74
C THR A 143 -14.71 -1.45 -11.79
N HIS A 144 -15.02 -2.69 -11.44
CA HIS A 144 -15.06 -3.81 -12.39
C HIS A 144 -16.09 -3.60 -13.49
N ARG A 145 -17.29 -3.09 -13.17
CA ARG A 145 -18.32 -2.77 -14.19
C ARG A 145 -17.87 -1.67 -15.15
N ALA A 146 -17.04 -0.73 -14.69
CA ALA A 146 -16.40 0.26 -15.55
C ALA A 146 -15.28 -0.32 -16.43
N GLY A 147 -14.91 -1.60 -16.23
CA GLY A 147 -13.88 -2.28 -17.00
C GLY A 147 -12.45 -2.05 -16.48
N MET A 148 -12.31 -1.56 -15.25
CA MET A 148 -11.02 -1.35 -14.58
C MET A 148 -10.85 -2.34 -13.44
N LYS A 149 -9.59 -2.54 -13.03
CA LYS A 149 -9.18 -3.41 -11.92
C LYS A 149 -8.91 -2.61 -10.65
N VAL A 150 -8.93 -3.28 -9.49
CA VAL A 150 -8.72 -2.67 -8.17
C VAL A 150 -7.39 -3.09 -7.56
N ILE A 151 -6.59 -2.12 -7.14
CA ILE A 151 -5.38 -2.31 -6.35
C ILE A 151 -5.60 -1.74 -4.94
N MET A 152 -5.15 -2.49 -3.93
CA MET A 152 -5.20 -2.10 -2.52
C MET A 152 -3.78 -2.00 -1.95
N ASP A 153 -3.55 -1.07 -1.03
CA ASP A 153 -2.33 -1.06 -0.22
C ASP A 153 -2.24 -2.27 0.68
N PHE A 154 -1.04 -2.83 0.80
CA PHE A 154 -0.68 -3.78 1.82
C PHE A 154 0.54 -3.25 2.56
N VAL A 155 0.42 -3.06 3.87
CA VAL A 155 1.47 -2.50 4.72
C VAL A 155 2.10 -3.62 5.54
N PRO A 156 3.13 -4.32 5.07
CA PRO A 156 3.66 -5.51 5.74
C PRO A 156 4.69 -5.20 6.82
N ASN A 157 5.35 -4.04 6.77
CA ASN A 157 6.50 -3.76 7.64
C ASN A 157 6.07 -3.38 9.08
N HIS A 158 4.92 -2.72 9.22
CA HIS A 158 4.47 -2.18 10.50
C HIS A 158 2.94 -2.04 10.55
N VAL A 159 2.43 -1.79 11.75
CA VAL A 159 1.02 -1.47 12.06
C VAL A 159 0.93 -0.26 12.96
N ALA A 160 -0.26 0.30 13.17
CA ALA A 160 -0.52 1.29 14.20
C ALA A 160 -0.04 0.81 15.57
N ARG A 161 0.32 1.76 16.43
CA ARG A 161 0.80 1.45 17.77
C ARG A 161 -0.28 0.79 18.65
N ARG A 162 -1.55 1.11 18.40
CA ARG A 162 -2.74 0.41 18.91
C ARG A 162 -3.41 -0.44 17.82
N TYR A 163 -2.72 -1.47 17.36
CA TYR A 163 -3.36 -2.49 16.52
C TYR A 163 -4.38 -3.29 17.34
N HIS A 164 -5.61 -3.40 16.85
CA HIS A 164 -6.66 -4.27 17.35
C HIS A 164 -7.66 -4.53 16.23
N SER A 165 -8.09 -5.78 16.06
CA SER A 165 -9.13 -6.10 15.09
C SER A 165 -10.44 -6.52 15.75
N ASP A 166 -11.52 -5.79 15.48
CA ASP A 166 -12.89 -6.18 15.81
C ASP A 166 -13.63 -6.82 14.61
N ALA A 167 -13.09 -6.65 13.39
CA ALA A 167 -13.62 -7.20 12.14
C ALA A 167 -12.99 -8.55 11.74
N ALA A 168 -11.93 -8.99 12.43
CA ALA A 168 -11.23 -10.24 12.10
C ALA A 168 -12.18 -11.45 12.12
N PRO A 169 -12.01 -12.41 11.19
CA PRO A 169 -12.74 -13.67 11.24
C PRO A 169 -12.53 -14.40 12.57
N ALA A 170 -13.58 -15.08 13.05
CA ALA A 170 -13.54 -15.77 14.33
C ALA A 170 -12.36 -16.75 14.45
N GLY A 171 -11.59 -16.61 15.54
CA GLY A 171 -10.41 -17.44 15.81
C GLY A 171 -9.09 -16.90 15.28
N ILE A 172 -9.08 -15.74 14.61
CA ILE A 172 -7.87 -15.01 14.28
C ILE A 172 -7.42 -14.22 15.53
N GLU A 173 -6.15 -14.35 15.88
CA GLU A 173 -5.53 -13.61 16.98
C GLU A 173 -4.87 -12.32 16.47
N ASP A 174 -4.97 -11.26 17.26
CA ASP A 174 -4.35 -9.98 16.96
C ASP A 174 -2.82 -10.06 16.90
N LEU A 175 -2.21 -9.15 16.15
CA LEU A 175 -0.76 -8.98 16.15
C LEU A 175 -0.30 -8.57 17.55
N GLY A 176 0.67 -9.31 18.10
CA GLY A 176 1.18 -9.11 19.46
C GLY A 176 0.41 -9.89 20.53
N GLN A 177 -0.72 -10.51 20.20
CA GLN A 177 -1.40 -11.41 21.12
C GLN A 177 -0.52 -12.65 21.36
N GLY A 178 -0.18 -12.88 22.63
CA GLY A 178 0.65 -14.02 23.04
C GLY A 178 2.16 -13.78 22.90
N ASP A 179 2.60 -12.59 22.50
CA ASP A 179 4.02 -12.24 22.47
C ASP A 179 4.65 -12.29 23.87
N ASP A 180 5.88 -12.77 23.95
CA ASP A 180 6.71 -12.63 25.15
C ASP A 180 7.31 -11.22 25.21
N VAL A 181 6.62 -10.34 25.92
CA VAL A 181 7.02 -8.93 26.09
C VAL A 181 8.29 -8.75 26.93
N THR A 182 8.81 -9.83 27.55
CA THR A 182 10.04 -9.78 28.35
C THR A 182 11.31 -9.95 27.51
N MET A 183 11.16 -10.26 26.22
CA MET A 183 12.25 -10.46 25.28
C MET A 183 12.28 -9.35 24.22
N PHE A 184 13.48 -8.87 23.90
CA PHE A 184 13.65 -7.93 22.77
C PHE A 184 13.23 -8.55 21.44
N PHE A 185 13.67 -9.78 21.22
CA PHE A 185 13.37 -10.58 20.06
C PHE A 185 12.98 -12.00 20.50
N SER A 186 11.95 -12.54 19.86
CA SER A 186 11.64 -13.95 19.85
C SER A 186 11.10 -14.28 18.46
N PRO A 187 11.49 -15.41 17.82
CA PRO A 187 10.95 -15.80 16.52
C PRO A 187 9.45 -16.14 16.57
N ARG A 188 8.86 -16.23 17.77
CA ARG A 188 7.43 -16.42 17.99
C ARG A 188 6.65 -15.12 18.18
N ASN A 189 7.33 -14.00 18.46
CA ASN A 189 6.67 -12.72 18.66
C ASN A 189 6.29 -12.09 17.31
N ASN A 190 5.22 -11.29 17.30
CA ASN A 190 4.89 -10.40 16.18
C ASN A 190 5.60 -9.06 16.26
N PHE A 191 6.05 -8.62 17.43
CA PHE A 191 6.72 -7.34 17.62
C PHE A 191 8.11 -7.47 18.26
N TYR A 192 8.89 -6.39 18.14
CA TYR A 192 10.14 -6.19 18.89
C TYR A 192 9.87 -5.29 20.11
N TYR A 193 10.29 -5.73 21.30
CA TYR A 193 10.03 -5.01 22.54
C TYR A 193 11.30 -4.39 23.11
N ILE A 194 11.24 -3.12 23.48
CA ILE A 194 12.29 -2.43 24.23
C ILE A 194 12.07 -2.73 25.71
N THR A 195 12.56 -3.90 26.12
CA THR A 195 12.29 -4.48 27.44
C THR A 195 12.65 -3.50 28.56
N ARG A 196 11.76 -3.38 29.55
CA ARG A 196 11.93 -2.54 30.74
C ARG A 196 12.02 -1.03 30.49
N GLN A 197 11.63 -0.57 29.30
CA GLN A 197 11.55 0.85 28.98
C GLN A 197 10.10 1.22 28.65
N GLN A 198 9.66 2.38 29.12
CA GLN A 198 8.38 2.96 28.73
C GLN A 198 8.57 3.72 27.42
N PHE A 199 7.56 3.71 26.55
CA PHE A 199 7.55 4.55 25.38
C PHE A 199 7.56 6.03 25.80
N GLU A 200 8.62 6.74 25.43
CA GLU A 200 8.88 8.11 25.84
C GLU A 200 9.49 8.88 24.64
N PRO A 201 8.67 9.24 23.64
CA PRO A 201 9.15 9.95 22.46
C PRO A 201 9.76 11.30 22.83
N GLN A 202 10.59 11.85 21.94
CA GLN A 202 11.31 13.12 22.16
C GLN A 202 10.41 14.37 22.05
N PHE A 203 9.10 14.20 22.21
CA PHE A 203 8.09 15.24 22.17
C PHE A 203 6.98 14.89 23.18
N PRO A 204 6.27 15.89 23.72
CA PRO A 204 5.27 15.65 24.74
C PRO A 204 4.12 14.78 24.18
N ILE A 205 3.75 13.76 24.95
CA ILE A 205 2.54 12.97 24.73
C ILE A 205 1.66 13.04 25.97
N ASP A 206 0.35 13.12 25.79
CA ASP A 206 -0.63 13.12 26.88
C ASP A 206 -1.63 11.97 26.72
N GLY A 207 -2.04 11.36 27.83
CA GLY A 207 -3.04 10.29 27.84
C GLY A 207 -2.65 8.99 27.13
N TYR A 208 -1.37 8.78 26.80
CA TYR A 208 -0.86 7.55 26.18
C TYR A 208 0.22 6.91 27.05
N THR A 209 0.12 5.60 27.27
CA THR A 209 1.13 4.83 28.00
C THR A 209 1.32 3.50 27.31
N GLU A 210 2.58 3.15 27.06
CA GLU A 210 2.97 1.85 26.54
C GLU A 210 4.20 1.35 27.28
N PHE A 211 4.07 0.18 27.89
CA PHE A 211 5.16 -0.50 28.57
C PHE A 211 5.02 -2.03 28.43
N PRO A 212 6.08 -2.75 28.01
CA PRO A 212 7.32 -2.19 27.47
C PRO A 212 7.08 -1.48 26.13
N ALA A 213 7.94 -0.51 25.79
CA ALA A 213 7.89 0.15 24.50
C ALA A 213 8.13 -0.87 23.38
N LYS A 214 7.59 -0.61 22.20
CA LYS A 214 7.80 -1.38 20.97
C LYS A 214 8.59 -0.55 19.96
N ALA A 215 9.45 -1.22 19.18
CA ALA A 215 10.24 -0.57 18.13
C ALA A 215 9.34 0.06 17.06
N SER A 216 9.67 1.26 16.61
CA SER A 216 8.89 1.96 15.58
C SER A 216 9.15 1.39 14.18
N GLY A 217 8.20 1.57 13.25
CA GLY A 217 8.21 0.93 11.93
C GLY A 217 9.42 1.27 11.04
N ASN A 218 10.13 2.37 11.31
CA ASN A 218 11.33 2.80 10.60
C ASN A 218 12.64 2.33 11.27
N ASP A 219 12.64 1.16 11.91
CA ASP A 219 13.79 0.55 12.59
C ASP A 219 14.33 1.37 13.79
N CYS A 220 13.47 2.16 14.43
CA CYS A 220 13.81 2.80 15.70
C CYS A 220 13.71 1.79 16.85
N PHE A 221 14.80 1.04 17.08
CA PHE A 221 14.92 0.01 18.12
C PHE A 221 15.27 0.61 19.50
N ASN A 222 14.57 1.67 19.90
CA ASN A 222 14.67 2.25 21.24
C ASN A 222 13.32 2.88 21.64
N ALA A 223 13.19 3.30 22.91
CA ALA A 223 11.94 3.82 23.44
C ALA A 223 11.70 5.31 23.19
N PHE A 224 12.62 5.99 22.50
CA PHE A 224 12.68 7.46 22.38
C PHE A 224 12.66 7.95 20.93
N PRO A 225 11.65 7.58 20.12
CA PRO A 225 11.58 8.07 18.75
C PRO A 225 11.41 9.59 18.72
N SER A 226 12.02 10.20 17.71
CA SER A 226 11.86 11.61 17.38
C SER A 226 10.58 11.86 16.58
N ARG A 227 10.26 13.14 16.35
CA ARG A 227 9.14 13.53 15.48
C ARG A 227 9.32 13.14 14.00
N TYR A 228 10.54 12.79 13.60
CA TYR A 228 10.87 12.35 12.24
C TYR A 228 10.79 10.83 12.08
N ASP A 229 10.66 10.11 13.19
CA ASP A 229 10.42 8.67 13.15
C ASP A 229 8.97 8.36 12.81
N TRP A 230 8.72 7.10 12.46
CA TRP A 230 7.37 6.55 12.33
C TRP A 230 6.84 6.16 13.73
N TYR A 231 6.82 7.13 14.64
CA TYR A 231 6.54 6.92 16.07
C TYR A 231 5.14 6.34 16.35
N GLU A 232 4.19 6.59 15.46
CA GLU A 232 2.80 6.10 15.52
C GLU A 232 2.65 4.63 15.09
N THR A 233 3.72 4.02 14.56
CA THR A 233 3.71 2.65 14.08
C THR A 233 4.63 1.74 14.88
N VAL A 234 4.41 0.44 14.77
CA VAL A 234 5.16 -0.62 15.44
C VAL A 234 5.67 -1.61 14.41
N LYS A 235 6.98 -1.88 14.45
CA LYS A 235 7.64 -2.80 13.53
C LYS A 235 7.21 -4.25 13.76
N LEU A 236 6.87 -4.92 12.67
CA LEU A 236 6.55 -6.34 12.64
C LEU A 236 7.82 -7.20 12.57
N ASN A 237 7.81 -8.28 13.35
CA ASN A 237 8.89 -9.26 13.44
C ASN A 237 8.61 -10.43 12.49
N TYR A 238 9.43 -10.53 11.45
CA TYR A 238 9.39 -11.61 10.45
C TYR A 238 10.37 -12.75 10.74
N GLY A 239 10.88 -12.86 11.97
CA GLY A 239 11.88 -13.84 12.37
C GLY A 239 13.33 -13.38 12.15
N VAL A 240 13.57 -12.08 11.99
CA VAL A 240 14.93 -11.52 11.88
C VAL A 240 15.35 -10.94 13.23
N ASP A 241 16.43 -11.44 13.81
CA ASP A 241 17.01 -10.91 15.04
C ASP A 241 17.94 -9.73 14.72
N TYR A 242 17.44 -8.51 14.86
CA TYR A 242 18.25 -7.30 14.65
C TYR A 242 19.35 -7.11 15.70
N GLY A 243 19.34 -7.85 16.81
CA GLY A 243 20.38 -7.78 17.82
C GLY A 243 21.69 -8.48 17.41
N ASN A 244 21.62 -9.45 16.50
CA ASN A 244 22.80 -10.21 16.03
C ASN A 244 22.81 -10.51 14.51
N GLY A 245 21.76 -10.11 13.78
CA GLY A 245 21.62 -10.29 12.33
C GLY A 245 21.19 -11.69 11.89
N THR A 246 20.78 -12.57 12.80
CA THR A 246 20.38 -13.95 12.44
C THR A 246 18.92 -14.03 11.98
N CYS A 247 18.61 -15.05 11.18
CA CYS A 247 17.28 -15.30 10.64
C CYS A 247 16.72 -16.62 11.16
N HIS A 248 15.43 -16.62 11.51
CA HIS A 248 14.71 -17.72 12.15
C HIS A 248 13.39 -17.98 11.42
N PHE A 249 13.49 -18.55 10.22
CA PHE A 249 12.32 -18.82 9.35
C PHE A 249 11.76 -20.24 9.49
N ASP A 250 12.41 -21.10 10.29
CA ASP A 250 11.95 -22.45 10.61
C ASP A 250 11.89 -22.64 12.15
N PRO A 251 10.71 -22.94 12.73
CA PRO A 251 9.40 -23.01 12.07
C PRO A 251 8.96 -21.63 11.53
N VAL A 252 8.04 -21.64 10.56
CA VAL A 252 7.51 -20.40 9.95
C VAL A 252 7.02 -19.44 11.05
N PRO A 253 7.48 -18.17 11.07
CA PRO A 253 7.07 -17.20 12.07
C PRO A 253 5.56 -16.93 12.06
N PRO A 254 4.91 -16.71 13.22
CA PRO A 254 3.47 -16.42 13.28
C PRO A 254 3.05 -15.22 12.44
N THR A 255 3.90 -14.20 12.34
CA THR A 255 3.66 -13.00 11.49
C THR A 255 3.44 -13.39 10.03
N TRP A 256 4.20 -14.34 9.49
CA TRP A 256 4.07 -14.77 8.09
C TRP A 256 2.69 -15.39 7.83
N LEU A 257 2.20 -16.20 8.77
CA LEU A 257 0.90 -16.84 8.70
C LEU A 257 -0.23 -15.81 8.74
N LYS A 258 -0.14 -14.82 9.65
CA LYS A 258 -1.11 -13.72 9.77
C LYS A 258 -1.16 -12.87 8.49
N MET A 259 0.02 -12.49 7.97
CA MET A 259 0.13 -11.70 6.74
C MET A 259 -0.39 -12.44 5.50
N LEU A 260 -0.10 -13.74 5.38
CA LEU A 260 -0.67 -14.56 4.30
C LEU A 260 -2.20 -14.66 4.40
N HIS A 261 -2.74 -14.74 5.62
CA HIS A 261 -4.18 -14.75 5.83
C HIS A 261 -4.82 -13.43 5.41
N ILE A 262 -4.24 -12.29 5.81
CA ILE A 262 -4.68 -10.94 5.41
C ILE A 262 -4.68 -10.79 3.88
N LEU A 263 -3.59 -11.18 3.20
CA LEU A 263 -3.51 -11.15 1.74
C LEU A 263 -4.62 -12.00 1.09
N ARG A 264 -4.90 -13.18 1.62
CA ARG A 264 -5.96 -14.05 1.10
C ARG A 264 -7.36 -13.53 1.41
N TYR A 265 -7.54 -12.85 2.53
CA TYR A 265 -8.81 -12.24 2.93
C TYR A 265 -9.23 -11.16 1.93
N TRP A 266 -8.35 -10.22 1.63
CA TRP A 266 -8.65 -9.15 0.67
C TRP A 266 -8.74 -9.67 -0.76
N ALA A 267 -7.86 -10.60 -1.17
CA ALA A 267 -7.98 -11.26 -2.47
C ALA A 267 -9.33 -11.97 -2.65
N ALA A 268 -9.88 -12.58 -1.58
CA ALA A 268 -11.20 -13.21 -1.61
C ALA A 268 -12.35 -12.22 -1.84
N LYS A 269 -12.17 -10.95 -1.45
CA LYS A 269 -13.15 -9.88 -1.63
C LYS A 269 -13.16 -9.29 -3.04
N GLY A 270 -12.25 -9.71 -3.90
CA GLY A 270 -12.27 -9.40 -5.33
C GLY A 270 -11.37 -8.26 -5.78
N ILE A 271 -10.41 -7.82 -4.97
CA ILE A 271 -9.34 -6.94 -5.49
C ILE A 271 -8.47 -7.71 -6.50
N ASP A 272 -7.83 -6.98 -7.41
CA ASP A 272 -7.01 -7.52 -8.49
C ASP A 272 -5.51 -7.38 -8.26
N GLY A 273 -5.10 -6.62 -7.24
CA GLY A 273 -3.69 -6.49 -6.91
C GLY A 273 -3.40 -5.83 -5.57
N PHE A 274 -2.17 -6.00 -5.13
CA PHE A 274 -1.61 -5.35 -3.95
C PHE A 274 -0.46 -4.42 -4.35
N ARG A 275 -0.50 -3.17 -3.88
CA ARG A 275 0.71 -2.34 -3.76
C ARG A 275 1.27 -2.58 -2.38
N CYS A 276 2.49 -3.11 -2.29
CA CYS A 276 3.13 -3.48 -1.05
C CYS A 276 4.08 -2.39 -0.60
N ASP A 277 3.82 -1.84 0.59
CA ASP A 277 4.60 -0.78 1.23
C ASP A 277 5.99 -1.29 1.69
N MET A 278 7.00 -0.45 1.46
CA MET A 278 8.36 -0.59 2.02
C MET A 278 8.93 -2.03 1.97
N VAL A 279 8.85 -2.70 0.81
CA VAL A 279 9.07 -4.16 0.75
C VAL A 279 10.47 -4.62 1.14
N PHE A 280 11.46 -3.73 1.02
CA PHE A 280 12.85 -3.99 1.38
C PHE A 280 13.08 -4.05 2.90
N MET A 281 12.12 -3.58 3.70
CA MET A 281 12.13 -3.72 5.16
C MET A 281 11.55 -5.06 5.63
N VAL A 282 11.03 -5.87 4.70
CA VAL A 282 10.48 -7.21 4.94
C VAL A 282 11.37 -8.23 4.25
N PRO A 283 11.71 -9.37 4.89
CA PRO A 283 12.58 -10.37 4.29
C PRO A 283 12.04 -10.87 2.95
N VAL A 284 12.90 -10.92 1.94
CA VAL A 284 12.61 -11.53 0.63
C VAL A 284 12.07 -12.96 0.76
N ASP A 285 12.54 -13.72 1.76
CA ASP A 285 12.09 -15.08 2.07
C ASP A 285 10.59 -15.15 2.39
N PHE A 286 10.04 -14.12 3.05
CA PHE A 286 8.59 -14.06 3.31
C PHE A 286 7.83 -13.92 1.99
N TRP A 287 8.29 -13.06 1.09
CA TRP A 287 7.63 -12.83 -0.20
C TRP A 287 7.70 -14.06 -1.12
N GLU A 288 8.90 -14.66 -1.23
CA GLU A 288 9.14 -15.93 -1.93
C GLU A 288 8.20 -17.05 -1.43
N TRP A 289 7.91 -17.05 -0.12
CA TRP A 289 6.98 -17.98 0.49
C TRP A 289 5.51 -17.59 0.28
N ALA A 290 5.13 -16.32 0.46
CA ALA A 290 3.74 -15.87 0.51
C ALA A 290 3.10 -15.67 -0.87
N ILE A 291 3.78 -15.03 -1.82
CA ILE A 291 3.20 -14.67 -3.12
C ILE A 291 2.73 -15.91 -3.90
N PRO A 292 3.54 -16.98 -4.07
CA PRO A 292 3.09 -18.18 -4.76
C PRO A 292 1.85 -18.82 -4.10
N GLN A 293 1.74 -18.73 -2.78
CA GLN A 293 0.62 -19.28 -2.02
C GLN A 293 -0.67 -18.46 -2.17
N VAL A 294 -0.58 -17.14 -2.37
CA VAL A 294 -1.74 -16.31 -2.73
C VAL A 294 -2.14 -16.61 -4.18
N LYS A 295 -1.17 -16.59 -5.11
CA LYS A 295 -1.41 -16.84 -6.54
C LYS A 295 -1.93 -18.24 -6.85
N ALA A 296 -1.64 -19.23 -6.00
CA ALA A 296 -2.23 -20.57 -6.11
C ALA A 296 -3.76 -20.56 -6.00
N SER A 297 -4.34 -19.65 -5.21
CA SER A 297 -5.79 -19.47 -5.07
C SER A 297 -6.34 -18.36 -5.96
N TYR A 298 -5.54 -17.33 -6.24
CA TYR A 298 -5.92 -16.13 -6.98
C TYR A 298 -4.91 -15.87 -8.11
N PRO A 299 -4.93 -16.65 -9.21
CA PRO A 299 -3.85 -16.65 -10.20
C PRO A 299 -3.71 -15.35 -11.00
N ASP A 300 -4.76 -14.54 -11.06
CA ASP A 300 -4.78 -13.27 -11.81
C ASP A 300 -4.38 -12.05 -10.95
N ILE A 301 -4.15 -12.25 -9.63
CA ILE A 301 -3.78 -11.16 -8.73
C ILE A 301 -2.34 -10.71 -8.97
N ILE A 302 -2.10 -9.40 -8.99
CA ILE A 302 -0.76 -8.82 -9.18
C ILE A 302 -0.18 -8.26 -7.89
N PHE A 303 1.15 -8.25 -7.79
CA PHE A 303 1.88 -7.62 -6.69
C PHE A 303 2.81 -6.55 -7.24
N ILE A 304 2.70 -5.34 -6.70
CA ILE A 304 3.51 -4.17 -7.03
C ILE A 304 4.33 -3.81 -5.78
N ALA A 305 5.64 -3.74 -5.89
CA ALA A 305 6.52 -3.45 -4.77
C ALA A 305 7.03 -2.01 -4.77
N GLU A 306 6.87 -1.32 -3.63
CA GLU A 306 7.61 -0.10 -3.33
C GLU A 306 9.03 -0.45 -2.90
N ILE A 307 10.01 -0.10 -3.73
CA ILE A 307 11.41 -0.42 -3.51
C ILE A 307 12.32 0.72 -3.97
N TYR A 308 13.39 0.95 -3.21
CA TYR A 308 14.31 2.08 -3.37
C TYR A 308 15.78 1.70 -3.56
N ASP A 309 16.05 0.44 -3.90
CA ASP A 309 17.39 -0.03 -4.23
C ASP A 309 17.39 -0.81 -5.54
N VAL A 310 18.01 -0.23 -6.57
CA VAL A 310 18.10 -0.82 -7.91
C VAL A 310 18.86 -2.15 -7.91
N ASN A 311 19.81 -2.35 -6.98
CA ASN A 311 20.57 -3.59 -6.90
C ASN A 311 19.69 -4.77 -6.47
N SER A 312 18.61 -4.48 -5.74
CA SER A 312 17.67 -5.48 -5.23
C SER A 312 16.53 -5.81 -6.21
N TYR A 313 16.35 -5.05 -7.30
CA TYR A 313 15.19 -5.21 -8.20
C TYR A 313 15.03 -6.63 -8.75
N ARG A 314 16.12 -7.25 -9.23
CA ARG A 314 16.03 -8.60 -9.82
C ARG A 314 15.71 -9.65 -8.78
N GLU A 315 16.19 -9.50 -7.54
CA GLU A 315 15.84 -10.41 -6.46
C GLU A 315 14.34 -10.34 -6.15
N PHE A 316 13.77 -9.14 -6.06
CA PHE A 316 12.34 -9.00 -5.78
C PHE A 316 11.44 -9.44 -6.95
N LEU A 317 11.90 -9.30 -8.20
CA LEU A 317 11.17 -9.80 -9.36
C LEU A 317 11.25 -11.32 -9.49
N ASP A 318 12.46 -11.88 -9.44
CA ASP A 318 12.70 -13.26 -9.87
C ASP A 318 12.61 -14.26 -8.70
N ARG A 319 12.98 -13.86 -7.48
CA ARG A 319 12.92 -14.70 -6.27
C ARG A 319 11.65 -14.47 -5.47
N ALA A 320 11.35 -13.21 -5.11
CA ALA A 320 10.13 -12.92 -4.35
C ALA A 320 8.84 -13.10 -5.18
N GLY A 321 8.91 -12.87 -6.50
CA GLY A 321 7.79 -13.11 -7.42
C GLY A 321 6.84 -11.92 -7.61
N PHE A 322 7.30 -10.70 -7.33
CA PHE A 322 6.55 -9.49 -7.66
C PHE A 322 6.38 -9.33 -9.18
N ASP A 323 5.22 -8.82 -9.60
CA ASP A 323 4.94 -8.56 -11.01
C ASP A 323 5.55 -7.24 -11.47
N TYR A 324 5.52 -6.23 -10.60
CA TYR A 324 6.02 -4.89 -10.89
C TYR A 324 6.76 -4.28 -9.69
N LEU A 325 7.74 -3.40 -9.96
CA LEU A 325 8.48 -2.64 -8.95
C LEU A 325 8.44 -1.15 -9.29
N TYR A 326 8.47 -0.26 -8.30
CA TYR A 326 8.66 1.18 -8.56
C TYR A 326 9.97 1.47 -9.31
N ASP A 327 9.93 2.34 -10.31
CA ASP A 327 11.13 2.95 -10.91
C ASP A 327 11.47 4.30 -10.26
N LYS A 328 11.50 4.32 -8.92
CA LYS A 328 11.66 5.56 -8.15
C LYS A 328 13.09 6.08 -8.20
N VAL A 329 14.04 5.31 -7.67
CA VAL A 329 15.46 5.73 -7.50
C VAL A 329 16.30 5.63 -8.79
N ASN A 330 15.64 5.38 -9.92
CA ASN A 330 16.26 5.32 -11.23
C ASN A 330 15.58 6.32 -12.18
N LEU A 331 14.43 6.00 -12.78
CA LEU A 331 13.81 6.89 -13.76
C LEU A 331 13.22 8.17 -13.14
N TYR A 332 12.39 8.05 -12.09
CA TYR A 332 11.76 9.21 -11.45
C TYR A 332 12.80 10.21 -10.92
N ASP A 333 13.75 9.77 -10.09
CA ASP A 333 14.78 10.65 -9.53
C ASP A 333 15.64 11.29 -10.64
N THR A 334 15.89 10.59 -11.76
CA THR A 334 16.61 11.16 -12.90
C THR A 334 15.80 12.23 -13.63
N LEU A 335 14.51 11.99 -13.90
CA LEU A 335 13.62 12.98 -14.51
C LEU A 335 13.51 14.22 -13.62
N ARG A 336 13.37 14.02 -12.31
CA ARG A 336 13.38 15.10 -11.33
C ARG A 336 14.68 15.88 -11.33
N ALA A 337 15.83 15.21 -11.37
CA ALA A 337 17.13 15.89 -11.40
C ALA A 337 17.37 16.65 -12.72
N ILE A 338 16.88 16.16 -13.86
CA ILE A 338 16.89 16.89 -15.14
C ILE A 338 16.08 18.17 -15.00
N GLN A 339 14.89 18.07 -14.40
CA GLN A 339 13.96 19.20 -14.25
C GLN A 339 14.46 20.26 -13.25
N CYS A 340 15.00 19.84 -12.10
CA CYS A 340 15.26 20.72 -10.97
C CYS A 340 16.74 21.05 -10.76
N HIS A 341 17.66 20.21 -11.26
CA HIS A 341 19.06 20.23 -10.86
C HIS A 341 20.03 20.30 -12.05
N ASN A 342 19.53 20.69 -13.23
CA ASN A 342 20.32 20.87 -14.46
C ASN A 342 21.14 19.61 -14.84
N VAL A 343 20.60 18.43 -14.53
CA VAL A 343 21.19 17.15 -14.98
C VAL A 343 20.92 16.97 -16.48
N SER A 344 21.92 16.49 -17.21
CA SER A 344 21.79 16.24 -18.65
C SER A 344 20.82 15.09 -18.94
N ALA A 345 19.93 15.29 -19.91
CA ALA A 345 19.04 14.25 -20.43
C ALA A 345 19.79 13.03 -21.01
N ALA A 346 21.09 13.13 -21.30
CA ALA A 346 21.92 11.99 -21.67
C ALA A 346 21.92 10.88 -20.61
N LYS A 347 21.60 11.20 -19.35
CA LYS A 347 21.46 10.23 -18.24
C LYS A 347 20.30 9.26 -18.40
N LEU A 348 19.32 9.56 -19.26
CA LEU A 348 18.24 8.62 -19.56
C LEU A 348 18.75 7.33 -20.21
N THR A 349 19.87 7.39 -20.96
CA THR A 349 20.52 6.20 -21.52
C THR A 349 21.01 5.26 -20.43
N ASP A 350 21.69 5.80 -19.40
CA ASP A 350 22.17 5.02 -18.26
C ASP A 350 20.99 4.38 -17.50
N CYS A 351 19.90 5.13 -17.32
CA CYS A 351 18.69 4.66 -16.64
C CYS A 351 18.06 3.47 -17.37
N TRP A 352 17.89 3.60 -18.69
CA TRP A 352 17.33 2.54 -19.52
C TRP A 352 18.20 1.27 -19.52
N GLN A 353 19.53 1.42 -19.58
CA GLN A 353 20.47 0.29 -19.59
C GLN A 353 20.56 -0.43 -18.24
N ARG A 354 20.40 0.29 -17.12
CA ARG A 354 20.50 -0.29 -15.78
C ARG A 354 19.46 -1.37 -15.51
N ILE A 355 18.25 -1.17 -16.04
CA ILE A 355 17.11 -2.08 -15.92
C ILE A 355 16.93 -2.96 -17.15
N ASP A 356 18.00 -3.21 -17.91
CA ASP A 356 17.90 -4.03 -19.12
C ASP A 356 17.38 -5.45 -18.83
N GLY A 357 16.43 -5.89 -19.65
CA GLY A 357 15.68 -7.13 -19.50
C GLY A 357 14.47 -7.07 -18.56
N ILE A 358 14.33 -6.03 -17.73
CA ILE A 358 13.24 -5.91 -16.75
C ILE A 358 12.36 -4.66 -16.93
N GLN A 359 12.59 -3.85 -17.97
CA GLN A 359 11.92 -2.56 -18.17
C GLN A 359 10.39 -2.65 -18.16
N HIS A 360 9.82 -3.71 -18.74
CA HIS A 360 8.38 -3.96 -18.79
C HIS A 360 7.75 -4.29 -17.42
N ARG A 361 8.58 -4.50 -16.39
CA ARG A 361 8.18 -4.77 -14.99
C ARG A 361 8.43 -3.59 -14.06
N MET A 362 8.81 -2.43 -14.60
CA MET A 362 9.08 -1.22 -13.83
C MET A 362 7.89 -0.27 -13.90
N LEU A 363 7.31 0.11 -12.76
CA LEU A 363 6.22 1.07 -12.65
C LEU A 363 6.78 2.49 -12.66
N ASN A 364 6.52 3.18 -13.76
CA ASN A 364 6.90 4.57 -13.95
C ASN A 364 5.82 5.51 -13.43
N PHE A 365 6.22 6.64 -12.87
CA PHE A 365 5.34 7.71 -12.43
C PHE A 365 6.11 9.04 -12.42
N LEU A 366 5.39 10.16 -12.36
CA LEU A 366 5.99 11.49 -12.18
C LEU A 366 5.77 12.05 -10.77
N GLU A 367 4.81 11.51 -10.04
CA GLU A 367 4.48 11.82 -8.67
C GLU A 367 3.60 10.70 -8.12
N ASN A 368 3.49 10.64 -6.80
CA ASN A 368 2.59 9.78 -6.04
C ASN A 368 2.36 10.46 -4.68
N HIS A 369 1.63 9.82 -3.78
CA HIS A 369 1.37 10.34 -2.42
C HIS A 369 2.62 10.60 -1.52
N ASP A 370 3.76 9.96 -1.74
CA ASP A 370 5.01 10.17 -0.98
C ASP A 370 5.89 11.27 -1.58
N GLU A 371 5.65 11.59 -2.85
CA GLU A 371 6.44 12.51 -3.65
C GLU A 371 5.77 13.88 -3.77
N GLN A 372 6.59 14.91 -4.00
CA GLN A 372 6.04 16.25 -4.23
C GLN A 372 5.30 16.30 -5.56
N ARG A 373 4.18 17.02 -5.60
CA ARG A 373 3.45 17.32 -6.83
C ARG A 373 4.38 17.97 -7.83
N PHE A 374 4.30 17.57 -9.09
CA PHE A 374 5.09 18.08 -10.19
C PHE A 374 4.91 19.58 -10.35
N ALA A 375 3.67 20.06 -10.22
CA ALA A 375 3.33 21.48 -10.29
C ALA A 375 3.75 22.28 -9.04
N SER A 376 4.16 21.64 -7.94
CA SER A 376 4.59 22.34 -6.73
C SER A 376 5.87 23.15 -6.96
N ALA A 377 6.05 24.20 -6.15
CA ALA A 377 7.26 25.04 -6.17
C ALA A 377 8.54 24.24 -5.82
N GLN A 378 8.39 23.15 -5.06
CA GLN A 378 9.46 22.27 -4.61
C GLN A 378 9.89 21.29 -5.72
N TYR A 379 9.07 21.11 -6.75
CA TYR A 379 9.40 20.34 -7.96
C TYR A 379 9.59 21.26 -9.18
N ALA A 380 8.63 21.31 -10.13
CA ALA A 380 8.79 22.04 -11.39
C ALA A 380 8.15 23.44 -11.38
N GLY A 381 7.30 23.73 -10.39
CA GLY A 381 6.58 24.98 -10.19
C GLY A 381 5.57 25.34 -11.29
N ASP A 382 5.30 24.40 -12.20
CA ASP A 382 4.49 24.62 -13.40
C ASP A 382 4.08 23.26 -13.99
N ALA A 383 2.78 23.04 -14.10
CA ALA A 383 2.20 21.81 -14.64
C ALA A 383 2.54 21.60 -16.13
N ASP A 384 2.69 22.68 -16.92
CA ASP A 384 2.97 22.57 -18.36
C ASP A 384 4.34 21.93 -18.64
N LYS A 385 5.25 21.99 -17.65
CA LYS A 385 6.58 21.37 -17.73
C LYS A 385 6.53 19.85 -17.55
N ALA A 386 5.38 19.25 -17.23
CA ALA A 386 5.25 17.80 -17.09
C ALA A 386 5.38 17.07 -18.43
N LEU A 387 5.04 17.72 -19.56
CA LEU A 387 4.93 17.07 -20.86
C LEU A 387 6.20 16.31 -21.30
N PRO A 388 7.42 16.86 -21.25
CA PRO A 388 8.62 16.10 -21.63
C PRO A 388 8.85 14.87 -20.75
N SER A 389 8.69 15.01 -19.43
CA SER A 389 8.84 13.91 -18.48
C SER A 389 7.77 12.84 -18.67
N LEU A 390 6.53 13.23 -18.98
CA LEU A 390 5.42 12.33 -19.29
C LEU A 390 5.70 11.55 -20.58
N VAL A 391 6.15 12.21 -21.65
CA VAL A 391 6.51 11.53 -22.90
C VAL A 391 7.62 10.50 -22.64
N VAL A 392 8.70 10.88 -21.96
CA VAL A 392 9.80 9.95 -21.67
C VAL A 392 9.30 8.77 -20.82
N SER A 393 8.68 9.03 -19.67
CA SER A 393 8.26 7.97 -18.73
C SER A 393 7.21 7.02 -19.30
N SER A 394 6.34 7.50 -20.20
CA SER A 394 5.30 6.68 -20.83
C SER A 394 5.75 5.93 -22.08
N THR A 395 6.81 6.39 -22.77
CA THR A 395 7.24 5.86 -24.08
C THR A 395 8.64 5.26 -24.14
N ILE A 396 9.47 5.44 -23.10
CA ILE A 396 10.85 4.89 -23.07
C ILE A 396 10.86 3.35 -23.08
N SER A 397 9.77 2.70 -22.65
CA SER A 397 9.60 1.26 -22.68
C SER A 397 8.11 0.86 -22.63
N ASN A 398 7.84 -0.44 -22.59
CA ASN A 398 6.51 -1.00 -22.35
C ASN A 398 6.17 -1.16 -20.85
N ALA A 399 6.88 -0.44 -19.97
CA ALA A 399 6.64 -0.33 -18.52
C ALA A 399 5.21 0.12 -18.21
N PRO A 400 4.53 -0.39 -17.16
CA PRO A 400 3.32 0.26 -16.65
C PRO A 400 3.57 1.70 -16.21
N PHE A 401 2.50 2.50 -16.18
CA PHE A 401 2.57 3.91 -15.79
C PHE A 401 1.49 4.23 -14.77
N MET A 402 1.81 5.09 -13.81
CA MET A 402 0.87 5.55 -12.78
C MET A 402 0.68 7.06 -12.84
N VAL A 403 -0.58 7.48 -12.74
CA VAL A 403 -1.04 8.86 -12.59
C VAL A 403 -1.57 9.02 -11.18
N TYR A 404 -1.18 10.09 -10.50
CA TYR A 404 -1.72 10.41 -9.17
C TYR A 404 -2.89 11.39 -9.30
N PHE A 405 -3.99 11.18 -8.57
CA PHE A 405 -5.19 12.00 -8.72
C PHE A 405 -4.91 13.50 -8.56
N GLY A 406 -5.47 14.33 -9.43
CA GLY A 406 -5.21 15.78 -9.47
C GLY A 406 -3.96 16.16 -10.29
N GLN A 407 -3.08 15.22 -10.63
CA GLN A 407 -1.94 15.47 -11.51
C GLN A 407 -2.41 15.90 -12.90
N GLU A 408 -3.48 15.30 -13.40
CA GLU A 408 -4.12 15.63 -14.68
C GLU A 408 -4.74 17.03 -14.71
N LEU A 409 -4.96 17.62 -13.52
CA LEU A 409 -5.46 18.98 -13.34
C LEU A 409 -4.34 19.98 -12.99
N GLY A 410 -3.11 19.49 -12.77
CA GLY A 410 -1.97 20.32 -12.39
C GLY A 410 -1.98 20.75 -10.92
N GLU A 411 -2.55 19.94 -10.02
CA GLU A 411 -2.60 20.22 -8.58
C GLU A 411 -1.20 20.52 -8.00
N PRO A 412 -0.96 21.72 -7.42
CA PRO A 412 0.35 22.11 -6.94
C PRO A 412 0.65 21.73 -5.48
N ALA A 413 -0.34 21.28 -4.70
CA ALA A 413 -0.25 21.07 -3.26
C ALA A 413 0.36 22.28 -2.52
N SER A 414 -0.21 23.46 -2.75
CA SER A 414 0.28 24.72 -2.18
C SER A 414 -0.23 25.03 -0.77
N ASP A 415 -1.16 24.23 -0.28
CA ASP A 415 -1.83 24.46 1.00
C ASP A 415 -0.94 24.02 2.18
N ALA A 416 -1.34 24.43 3.39
CA ALA A 416 -0.72 23.99 4.64
C ALA A 416 -1.84 23.38 5.50
N GLU A 417 -2.13 22.12 5.28
CA GLU A 417 -3.38 21.45 5.70
C GLU A 417 -3.43 21.14 7.20
N GLY A 418 -2.28 21.18 7.88
CA GLY A 418 -2.13 20.82 9.28
C GLY A 418 -0.79 20.15 9.51
N PHE A 419 -0.81 18.84 9.74
CA PHE A 419 0.38 18.05 10.00
C PHE A 419 1.35 18.01 8.82
N SER A 420 0.84 17.86 7.59
CA SER A 420 1.69 17.86 6.38
C SER A 420 2.45 19.16 6.18
N GLY A 421 1.86 20.29 6.59
CA GLY A 421 2.40 21.63 6.33
C GLY A 421 2.53 21.91 4.83
N ASN A 422 3.26 22.98 4.46
CA ASN A 422 3.47 23.34 3.05
C ASN A 422 4.83 22.80 2.55
N ASP A 423 4.83 21.54 2.11
CA ASP A 423 6.03 20.87 1.60
C ASP A 423 5.92 20.42 0.13
N GLY A 424 4.82 20.75 -0.53
CA GLY A 424 4.53 20.42 -1.92
C GLY A 424 4.00 19.00 -2.13
N ARG A 425 3.64 18.27 -1.08
CA ARG A 425 2.98 16.96 -1.15
C ARG A 425 1.49 17.11 -0.84
N THR A 426 0.67 16.27 -1.44
CA THR A 426 -0.71 16.13 -0.97
C THR A 426 -0.72 15.47 0.39
N THR A 427 -1.45 16.06 1.34
CA THR A 427 -1.53 15.50 2.69
C THR A 427 -2.01 14.05 2.70
N ILE A 428 -1.33 13.23 3.50
CA ILE A 428 -1.82 11.90 3.88
C ILE A 428 -2.07 11.81 5.40
N PHE A 429 -2.26 12.94 6.08
CA PHE A 429 -2.43 12.98 7.53
C PHE A 429 -3.66 13.80 7.95
N ASP A 430 -4.11 14.71 7.09
CA ASP A 430 -5.12 15.71 7.39
C ASP A 430 -6.40 15.49 6.58
N TYR A 431 -7.54 15.94 7.12
CA TYR A 431 -8.78 16.05 6.37
C TYR A 431 -8.68 17.27 5.46
N TRP A 432 -8.74 17.05 4.14
CA TRP A 432 -8.64 18.11 3.15
C TRP A 432 -9.46 17.78 1.90
N SER A 433 -9.51 18.71 0.95
CA SER A 433 -10.12 18.55 -0.36
C SER A 433 -9.08 18.83 -1.45
N VAL A 434 -9.05 18.01 -2.49
CA VAL A 434 -8.23 18.26 -3.67
C VAL A 434 -9.17 18.64 -4.84
N PRO A 435 -8.81 19.60 -5.70
CA PRO A 435 -9.64 20.07 -6.81
C PRO A 435 -10.09 19.02 -7.81
#